data_AF-A0A1R4HYD8-F1
#
_entry.id   AF-A0A1R4HYD8-F1
#
_cell.length_a   1.000
_cell.length_b   1.000
_cell.length_c   1.000
_cell.angle_alpha   90.00
_cell.angle_beta   90.00
_cell.angle_gamma   90.00
#
_symmetry.space_group_name_H-M   'P 1'
#
loop_
_entity.id
_entity.type
_entity.pdbx_description
1 polymer ?
#
loop_
_entity_poly.entity_id
_entity_poly.type
_entity_poly.pdbx_seq_one_letter_code
_entity_poly.pdbx_strand_id
1 'polypeptide(L)'
;METLNERGLKRLGKDGPDTPPNDGTYEHVDNTTGEVVTVPNGLQPGWDYAPGQTATERAVAARLNRLDSVEATIARENVAQLVEAPLFNRFFNGEMRGEFPVAVVPAVERQVLGAESPVVLLSQQSLSAHRERHPEIGINDYRRVQQLLDDGEVYQMPNDPGRLIYLIIEGVTYRAALKRTEDGKKNYFLTLFKSRTDQPPPGAERLR
;
A
#
# COMPACT_ATOMS: atom_id res chain seq x y z
N MET A 1 29.32 -20.57 -30.93
CA MET A 1 28.01 -21.05 -31.45
C MET A 1 27.84 -20.37 -32.81
N GLU A 2 28.09 -21.12 -33.87
CA GLU A 2 27.94 -20.63 -35.25
C GLU A 2 26.46 -20.79 -35.62
N THR A 3 25.71 -19.70 -35.78
CA THR A 3 24.30 -19.75 -36.17
C THR A 3 24.21 -20.04 -37.67
N LEU A 4 23.65 -21.19 -38.03
CA LEU A 4 23.39 -21.56 -39.42
C LEU A 4 22.49 -20.51 -40.09
N ASN A 5 23.02 -19.85 -41.11
CA ASN A 5 22.25 -18.91 -41.93
C ASN A 5 21.38 -19.65 -42.96
N GLU A 6 20.47 -18.93 -43.62
CA GLU A 6 19.51 -19.49 -44.58
C GLU A 6 20.15 -20.32 -45.71
N ARG A 7 21.40 -20.04 -46.08
CA ARG A 7 22.12 -20.83 -47.10
C ARG A 7 22.56 -22.21 -46.57
N GLY A 8 22.79 -22.32 -45.26
CA GLY A 8 23.06 -23.59 -44.58
C GLY A 8 21.83 -24.48 -44.48
N LEU A 9 20.65 -23.90 -44.20
CA LEU A 9 19.35 -24.60 -44.17
C LEU A 9 18.99 -25.17 -45.55
N LYS A 10 19.23 -24.41 -46.61
CA LYS A 10 18.96 -24.85 -47.99
C LYS A 10 19.86 -26.03 -48.43
N ARG A 11 21.06 -26.15 -47.86
CA ARG A 11 21.99 -27.29 -48.10
C ARG A 11 21.54 -28.58 -47.42
N LEU A 12 20.63 -28.48 -46.44
CA LEU A 12 20.00 -29.58 -45.71
C LEU A 12 18.62 -29.96 -46.26
N GLY A 13 18.16 -29.31 -47.33
CA GLY A 13 16.90 -29.64 -48.02
C GLY A 13 15.64 -29.34 -47.20
N LYS A 14 15.73 -28.45 -46.20
CA LYS A 14 14.59 -28.05 -45.36
C LYS A 14 14.15 -26.63 -45.70
N ASP A 15 12.84 -26.44 -45.88
CA ASP A 15 12.24 -25.12 -46.15
C ASP A 15 11.91 -24.32 -44.87
N GLY A 16 12.06 -24.93 -43.69
CA GLY A 16 11.88 -24.29 -42.38
C GLY A 16 12.07 -25.24 -41.20
N PRO A 17 12.07 -24.74 -39.95
CA PRO A 17 12.14 -25.57 -38.74
C PRO A 17 10.83 -26.35 -38.48
N ASP A 18 10.95 -27.55 -37.89
CA ASP A 18 9.84 -28.47 -37.62
C ASP A 18 8.91 -27.95 -36.50
N THR A 19 7.61 -28.24 -36.57
CA THR A 19 6.61 -27.81 -35.58
C THR A 19 6.51 -28.83 -34.42
N PRO A 20 6.50 -28.40 -33.14
CA PRO A 20 6.54 -29.32 -32.01
C PRO A 20 5.19 -30.06 -31.76
N PRO A 21 5.22 -31.28 -31.18
CA PRO A 21 4.02 -32.02 -30.74
C PRO A 21 3.29 -31.31 -29.58
N ASN A 22 1.98 -31.56 -29.43
CA ASN A 22 1.18 -31.02 -28.33
C ASN A 22 0.81 -32.15 -27.33
N ASP A 23 1.57 -32.27 -26.25
CA ASP A 23 1.51 -33.42 -25.32
C ASP A 23 0.60 -33.18 -24.07
N GLY A 24 -0.16 -32.08 -24.01
CA GLY A 24 -1.13 -31.79 -22.94
C GLY A 24 -0.52 -31.33 -21.59
N THR A 25 -1.34 -31.17 -20.56
CA THR A 25 -0.95 -30.66 -19.21
C THR A 25 -1.59 -31.47 -18.06
N TYR A 26 -1.04 -31.40 -16.84
CA TYR A 26 -1.56 -31.98 -15.59
C TYR A 26 -1.56 -30.94 -14.44
N GLU A 27 -2.49 -31.04 -13.49
CA GLU A 27 -2.54 -30.15 -12.33
C GLU A 27 -1.60 -30.62 -11.20
N HIS A 28 -0.81 -29.71 -10.63
CA HIS A 28 0.14 -29.94 -9.55
C HIS A 28 -0.13 -28.98 -8.39
N VAL A 29 -0.15 -29.50 -7.16
CA VAL A 29 -0.36 -28.69 -5.94
C VAL A 29 0.98 -28.34 -5.31
N ASP A 30 1.28 -27.05 -5.19
CA ASP A 30 2.47 -26.57 -4.49
C ASP A 30 2.30 -26.72 -2.98
N ASN A 31 3.07 -27.61 -2.36
CA ASN A 31 2.96 -27.92 -0.93
C ASN A 31 3.45 -26.79 0.00
N THR A 32 4.04 -25.72 -0.55
CA THR A 32 4.54 -24.57 0.22
C THR A 32 3.50 -23.46 0.30
N THR A 33 2.72 -23.24 -0.76
CA THR A 33 1.73 -22.17 -0.87
C THR A 33 0.28 -22.66 -0.90
N GLY A 34 0.06 -23.95 -1.21
CA GLY A 34 -1.26 -24.60 -1.28
C GLY A 34 -1.99 -24.39 -2.61
N GLU A 35 -1.37 -23.78 -3.61
CA GLU A 35 -1.99 -23.44 -4.90
C GLU A 35 -1.92 -24.61 -5.91
N VAL A 36 -2.98 -24.81 -6.69
CA VAL A 36 -3.05 -25.83 -7.76
C VAL A 36 -2.72 -25.17 -9.10
N VAL A 37 -1.69 -25.68 -9.77
CA VAL A 37 -1.13 -25.09 -11.00
C VAL A 37 -1.10 -26.12 -12.12
N THR A 38 -1.52 -25.74 -13.33
CA THR A 38 -1.53 -26.61 -14.52
C THR A 38 -0.16 -26.63 -15.21
N VAL A 39 0.52 -27.79 -15.25
CA VAL A 39 1.88 -28.00 -15.76
C VAL A 39 1.88 -28.85 -17.04
N PRO A 40 2.61 -28.49 -18.11
CA PRO A 40 2.72 -29.32 -19.32
C PRO A 40 3.36 -30.69 -19.06
N ASN A 41 2.84 -31.72 -19.74
CA ASN A 41 3.39 -33.07 -19.65
C ASN A 41 4.84 -33.10 -20.14
N GLY A 42 5.72 -33.72 -19.35
CA GLY A 42 7.16 -33.78 -19.61
C GLY A 42 8.00 -32.67 -18.94
N LEU A 43 7.37 -31.69 -18.26
CA LEU A 43 8.06 -30.68 -17.46
C LEU A 43 7.82 -30.92 -15.95
N GLN A 44 8.87 -30.74 -15.14
CA GLN A 44 8.76 -30.78 -13.68
C GLN A 44 8.35 -29.39 -13.14
N PRO A 45 7.54 -29.31 -12.07
CA PRO A 45 7.17 -28.05 -11.44
C PRO A 45 8.42 -27.27 -11.02
N GLY A 46 8.49 -25.98 -11.34
CA GLY A 46 9.63 -25.12 -10.99
C GLY A 46 10.73 -25.00 -12.05
N TRP A 47 10.51 -25.47 -13.29
CA TRP A 47 11.44 -25.27 -14.41
C TRP A 47 11.17 -24.01 -15.25
N ASP A 48 10.03 -23.34 -15.02
CA ASP A 48 9.63 -22.12 -15.73
C ASP A 48 10.13 -20.86 -15.00
N TYR A 49 11.41 -20.87 -14.60
CA TYR A 49 12.04 -19.72 -13.95
C TYR A 49 12.40 -18.66 -14.99
N ALA A 50 11.69 -17.52 -14.96
CA ALA A 50 12.14 -16.29 -15.58
C ALA A 50 13.31 -15.69 -14.75
N PRO A 51 14.49 -15.43 -15.33
CA PRO A 51 15.60 -14.83 -14.61
C PRO A 51 15.30 -13.33 -14.39
N GLY A 52 15.15 -12.92 -13.13
CA GLY A 52 14.90 -11.51 -12.80
C GLY A 52 14.59 -11.14 -11.36
N GLN A 53 14.34 -12.10 -10.45
CA GLN A 53 14.37 -11.83 -9.00
C GLN A 53 15.07 -12.96 -8.25
N THR A 54 16.26 -12.68 -7.72
CA THR A 54 17.04 -13.66 -6.95
C THR A 54 16.40 -13.94 -5.58
N ALA A 55 16.64 -15.12 -4.99
CA ALA A 55 16.30 -15.39 -3.58
C ALA A 55 16.91 -14.33 -2.63
N THR A 56 18.02 -13.72 -3.06
CA THR A 56 18.66 -12.56 -2.44
C THR A 56 17.77 -11.32 -2.48
N GLU A 57 17.13 -10.99 -3.60
CA GLU A 57 16.18 -9.87 -3.68
C GLU A 57 14.93 -10.10 -2.84
N ARG A 58 14.42 -11.34 -2.76
CA ARG A 58 13.32 -11.68 -1.84
C ARG A 58 13.76 -11.56 -0.37
N ALA A 59 14.98 -11.98 -0.05
CA ALA A 59 15.54 -11.84 1.30
C ALA A 59 15.81 -10.37 1.65
N VAL A 60 16.27 -9.56 0.69
CA VAL A 60 16.46 -8.12 0.83
C VAL A 60 15.10 -7.43 0.98
N ALA A 61 14.10 -7.74 0.16
CA ALA A 61 12.75 -7.21 0.29
C ALA A 61 12.09 -7.63 1.62
N ALA A 62 12.27 -8.87 2.08
CA ALA A 62 11.78 -9.32 3.38
C ALA A 62 12.52 -8.64 4.54
N ARG A 63 13.82 -8.37 4.39
CA ARG A 63 14.62 -7.63 5.36
C ARG A 63 14.22 -6.15 5.39
N LEU A 64 14.00 -5.54 4.23
CA LEU A 64 13.49 -4.17 4.08
C LEU A 64 12.09 -4.07 4.66
N ASN A 65 11.15 -4.96 4.33
CA ASN A 65 9.82 -5.02 4.96
C ASN A 65 9.89 -5.17 6.48
N ARG A 66 10.85 -5.96 7.00
CA ARG A 66 11.06 -6.10 8.46
C ARG A 66 11.69 -4.85 9.07
N LEU A 67 12.60 -4.19 8.38
CA LEU A 67 13.22 -2.94 8.86
C LEU A 67 12.21 -1.81 8.81
N ASP A 68 11.47 -1.67 7.72
CA ASP A 68 10.34 -0.75 7.56
C ASP A 68 9.26 -1.01 8.62
N SER A 69 8.96 -2.26 8.95
CA SER A 69 8.00 -2.57 10.00
C SER A 69 8.51 -2.24 11.41
N VAL A 70 9.81 -2.43 11.68
CA VAL A 70 10.43 -2.02 12.96
C VAL A 70 10.47 -0.50 13.08
N GLU A 71 10.91 0.21 12.04
CA GLU A 71 10.93 1.67 12.00
C GLU A 71 9.51 2.26 12.08
N ALA A 72 8.54 1.67 11.37
CA ALA A 72 7.15 2.07 11.47
C ALA A 72 6.56 1.80 12.86
N THR A 73 6.96 0.72 13.53
CA THR A 73 6.52 0.41 14.90
C THR A 73 7.08 1.43 15.90
N ILE A 74 8.37 1.76 15.80
CA ILE A 74 9.00 2.79 16.63
C ILE A 74 8.36 4.16 16.36
N ALA A 75 8.16 4.53 15.09
CA ALA A 75 7.50 5.77 14.73
C ALA A 75 6.08 5.82 15.31
N ARG A 76 5.33 4.72 15.19
CA ARG A 76 3.97 4.59 15.71
C ARG A 76 3.90 4.76 17.22
N GLU A 77 4.80 4.12 17.96
CA GLU A 77 4.86 4.26 19.42
C GLU A 77 5.16 5.71 19.83
N ASN A 78 6.15 6.33 19.19
CA ASN A 78 6.49 7.74 19.46
C ASN A 78 5.32 8.68 19.15
N VAL A 79 4.64 8.49 18.01
CA VAL A 79 3.48 9.31 17.64
C VAL A 79 2.32 9.11 18.60
N ALA A 80 2.06 7.87 19.04
CA ALA A 80 1.03 7.58 20.04
C ALA A 80 1.31 8.33 21.36
N GLN A 81 2.56 8.33 21.83
CA GLN A 81 2.96 9.08 23.02
C GLN A 81 2.78 10.60 22.84
N LEU A 82 3.09 11.14 21.66
CA LEU A 82 2.94 12.58 21.36
C LEU A 82 1.48 13.04 21.35
N VAL A 83 0.58 12.22 20.80
CA VAL A 83 -0.86 12.51 20.68
C VAL A 83 -1.60 12.42 22.03
N GLU A 84 -1.09 11.59 22.94
CA GLU A 84 -1.57 11.54 24.34
C GLU A 84 -0.97 12.64 25.23
N ALA A 85 0.19 13.19 24.85
CA ALA A 85 0.87 14.20 25.64
C ALA A 85 0.06 15.52 25.74
N PRO A 86 0.22 16.30 26.84
CA PRO A 86 -0.42 17.61 26.98
C PRO A 86 -0.10 18.60 25.85
N LEU A 87 1.02 18.39 25.14
CA LEU A 87 1.42 19.21 24.00
C LEU A 87 0.39 19.14 22.86
N PHE A 88 -0.24 17.99 22.63
CA PHE A 88 -1.26 17.86 21.61
C PHE A 88 -2.50 18.69 21.93
N ASN A 89 -2.90 18.81 23.20
CA ASN A 89 -4.01 19.68 23.61
C ASN A 89 -3.73 21.14 23.26
N ARG A 90 -2.50 21.61 23.51
CA ARG A 90 -2.08 22.98 23.20
C ARG A 90 -2.07 23.24 21.70
N PHE A 91 -1.57 22.29 20.91
CA PHE A 91 -1.67 22.33 19.46
C PHE A 91 -3.14 22.40 19.01
N PHE A 92 -3.97 21.49 19.51
CA PHE A 92 -5.39 21.39 19.17
C PHE A 92 -6.16 22.69 19.46
N ASN A 93 -5.80 23.38 20.55
CA ASN A 93 -6.42 24.62 20.99
C ASN A 93 -5.93 25.88 20.25
N GLY A 94 -4.99 25.76 19.30
CA GLY A 94 -4.47 26.92 18.58
C GLY A 94 -3.24 27.58 19.23
N GLU A 95 -2.76 27.06 20.36
CA GLU A 95 -1.69 27.69 21.15
C GLU A 95 -0.30 27.46 20.57
N MET A 96 -0.16 26.46 19.70
CA MET A 96 1.06 26.18 18.96
C MET A 96 0.84 26.41 17.47
N ARG A 97 1.90 26.83 16.76
CA ARG A 97 1.91 26.94 15.30
C ARG A 97 2.65 25.74 14.70
N GLY A 98 2.43 25.49 13.41
CA GLY A 98 3.16 24.49 12.65
C GLY A 98 2.38 23.19 12.43
N GLU A 99 3.09 22.08 12.47
CA GLU A 99 2.61 20.73 12.16
C GLU A 99 2.81 19.82 13.36
N PHE A 100 1.89 18.89 13.57
CA PHE A 100 1.94 17.91 14.65
C PHE A 100 1.75 16.50 14.09
N PRO A 101 2.57 15.52 14.49
CA PRO A 101 2.38 14.14 14.04
C PRO A 101 1.17 13.52 14.72
N VAL A 102 0.27 12.92 13.94
CA VAL A 102 -1.00 12.37 14.44
C VAL A 102 -1.18 10.88 14.19
N ALA A 103 -0.47 10.32 13.21
CA ALA A 103 -0.48 8.89 12.94
C ALA A 103 0.73 8.47 12.08
N VAL A 104 0.81 7.17 11.83
CA VAL A 104 1.77 6.51 10.95
C VAL A 104 1.01 5.66 9.95
N VAL A 105 1.28 5.88 8.66
CA VAL A 105 0.71 5.10 7.54
C VAL A 105 1.28 3.68 7.61
N PRO A 106 0.44 2.63 7.55
CA PRO A 106 0.95 1.27 7.51
C PRO A 106 1.72 1.01 6.20
N ALA A 107 2.63 0.02 6.22
CA ALA A 107 3.67 -0.12 5.19
C ALA A 107 3.10 -0.36 3.78
N VAL A 108 2.02 -1.15 3.67
CA VAL A 108 1.37 -1.45 2.40
C VAL A 108 0.78 -0.19 1.79
N GLU A 109 0.03 0.58 2.57
CA GLU A 109 -0.58 1.84 2.16
C GLU A 109 0.47 2.89 1.84
N ARG A 110 1.57 2.94 2.60
CA ARG A 110 2.70 3.83 2.32
C ARG A 110 3.30 3.54 0.96
N GLN A 111 3.46 2.25 0.61
CA GLN A 111 3.98 1.83 -0.68
C GLN A 111 3.01 2.17 -1.82
N VAL A 112 1.71 1.93 -1.64
CA VAL A 112 0.66 2.30 -2.62
C VAL A 112 0.58 3.82 -2.81
N LEU A 113 0.70 4.59 -1.72
CA LEU A 113 0.73 6.05 -1.74
C LEU A 113 2.06 6.59 -2.32
N GLY A 114 3.09 5.75 -2.41
CA GLY A 114 4.46 6.11 -2.77
C GLY A 114 5.13 7.05 -1.75
N ALA A 115 4.70 7.05 -0.51
CA ALA A 115 5.17 8.02 0.48
C ALA A 115 6.56 7.69 1.01
N GLU A 116 7.47 8.67 0.98
CA GLU A 116 8.82 8.53 1.54
C GLU A 116 8.82 8.56 3.06
N SER A 117 7.91 9.31 3.69
CA SER A 117 7.75 9.31 5.15
C SER A 117 6.59 8.40 5.54
N PRO A 118 6.66 7.67 6.66
CA PRO A 118 5.52 6.96 7.21
C PRO A 118 4.65 7.87 8.09
N VAL A 119 5.13 9.05 8.49
CA VAL A 119 4.43 9.92 9.44
C VAL A 119 3.35 10.74 8.74
N VAL A 120 2.17 10.78 9.36
CA VAL A 120 1.05 11.65 9.00
C VAL A 120 1.08 12.90 9.89
N LEU A 121 1.11 14.06 9.25
CA LEU A 121 1.15 15.36 9.89
C LEU A 121 -0.23 16.05 9.84
N LEU A 122 -0.58 16.74 10.90
CA LEU A 122 -1.69 17.67 10.96
C LEU A 122 -1.13 19.09 11.05
N SER A 123 -1.47 19.95 10.09
CA SER A 123 -1.10 21.37 10.18
C SER A 123 -2.15 22.16 10.96
N GLN A 124 -1.77 23.26 11.61
CA GLN A 124 -2.75 24.15 12.24
C GLN A 124 -3.75 24.74 11.26
N GLN A 125 -3.32 25.01 10.04
CA GLN A 125 -4.23 25.51 9.00
C GLN A 125 -5.30 24.47 8.68
N SER A 126 -4.90 23.20 8.49
CA SER A 126 -5.82 22.09 8.26
C SER A 126 -6.74 21.88 9.45
N LEU A 127 -6.21 21.90 10.68
CA LEU A 127 -7.02 21.75 11.90
C LEU A 127 -8.08 22.84 12.02
N SER A 128 -7.70 24.12 11.88
CA SER A 128 -8.65 25.23 11.97
C SER A 128 -9.75 25.12 10.91
N ALA A 129 -9.35 24.91 9.65
CA ALA A 129 -10.30 24.76 8.54
C ALA A 129 -11.18 23.49 8.69
N HIS A 130 -10.69 22.48 9.39
CA HIS A 130 -11.43 21.27 9.69
C HIS A 130 -12.45 21.49 10.80
N ARG A 131 -12.05 22.13 11.91
CA ARG A 131 -12.93 22.47 13.04
C ARG A 131 -14.09 23.38 12.63
N GLU A 132 -13.87 24.28 11.67
CA GLU A 132 -14.94 25.11 11.09
C GLU A 132 -15.99 24.29 10.35
N ARG A 133 -15.58 23.25 9.62
CA ARG A 133 -16.47 22.40 8.81
C ARG A 133 -17.09 21.23 9.59
N HIS A 134 -16.36 20.72 10.58
CA HIS A 134 -16.68 19.54 11.37
C HIS A 134 -16.52 19.82 12.87
N PRO A 135 -17.35 20.70 13.45
CA PRO A 135 -17.28 21.03 14.89
C PRO A 135 -17.60 19.84 15.80
N GLU A 136 -18.23 18.78 15.27
CA GLU A 136 -18.52 17.53 15.97
C GLU A 136 -17.32 16.62 16.20
N ILE A 137 -16.16 16.95 15.62
CA ILE A 137 -14.92 16.17 15.70
C ILE A 137 -14.02 16.81 16.76
N GLY A 138 -13.93 16.12 17.89
CA GLY A 138 -13.15 16.56 19.04
C GLY A 138 -11.73 16.01 19.05
N ILE A 139 -10.95 16.45 20.03
CA ILE A 139 -9.58 15.96 20.24
C ILE A 139 -9.51 14.44 20.37
N ASN A 140 -10.49 13.81 21.03
CA ASN A 140 -10.53 12.36 21.19
C ASN A 140 -10.72 11.63 19.85
N ASP A 141 -11.46 12.20 18.89
CA ASP A 141 -11.58 11.62 17.55
C ASP A 141 -10.23 11.67 16.81
N TYR A 142 -9.43 12.72 17.00
CA TYR A 142 -8.07 12.79 16.46
C TYR A 142 -7.12 11.77 17.07
N ARG A 143 -7.26 11.47 18.37
CA ARG A 143 -6.47 10.41 19.04
C ARG A 143 -6.74 9.03 18.46
N ARG A 144 -7.93 8.82 17.89
CA ARG A 144 -8.31 7.58 17.22
C ARG A 144 -7.75 7.45 15.82
N VAL A 145 -7.14 8.48 15.24
CA VAL A 145 -6.69 8.44 13.83
C VAL A 145 -5.75 7.27 13.55
N GLN A 146 -4.84 6.94 14.47
CA GLN A 146 -3.98 5.76 14.28
C GLN A 146 -4.80 4.46 14.16
N GLN A 147 -5.73 4.24 15.10
CA GLN A 147 -6.65 3.12 15.04
C GLN A 147 -7.45 3.14 13.72
N LEU A 148 -7.84 4.34 13.27
CA LEU A 148 -8.63 4.45 12.04
C LEU A 148 -7.87 4.01 10.79
N LEU A 149 -6.55 4.23 10.77
CA LEU A 149 -5.67 3.80 9.68
C LEU A 149 -5.41 2.29 9.73
N ASP A 150 -5.40 1.70 10.93
CA ASP A 150 -5.13 0.27 11.10
C ASP A 150 -6.36 -0.56 10.74
N ASP A 151 -7.50 -0.23 11.32
CA ASP A 151 -8.70 -1.06 11.26
C ASP A 151 -9.60 -0.73 10.05
N GLY A 152 -9.33 0.38 9.37
CA GLY A 152 -10.19 0.90 8.33
C GLY A 152 -10.09 0.19 6.99
N GLU A 153 -11.23 0.10 6.32
CA GLU A 153 -11.27 -0.22 4.90
C GLU A 153 -10.62 0.92 4.12
N VAL A 154 -9.68 0.57 3.25
CA VAL A 154 -8.84 1.55 2.56
C VAL A 154 -9.26 1.62 1.10
N TYR A 155 -9.50 2.82 0.63
CA TYR A 155 -9.90 3.12 -0.73
C TYR A 155 -8.98 4.15 -1.37
N GLN A 156 -8.81 4.04 -2.69
CA GLN A 156 -8.07 5.00 -3.50
C GLN A 156 -8.96 5.47 -4.65
N MET A 157 -8.85 6.74 -5.01
CA MET A 157 -9.52 7.26 -6.20
C MET A 157 -8.57 7.11 -7.41
N PRO A 158 -9.02 6.53 -8.54
CA PRO A 158 -8.17 6.35 -9.72
C PRO A 158 -7.59 7.66 -10.28
N ASN A 159 -8.33 8.76 -10.11
CA ASN A 159 -7.93 10.09 -10.56
C ASN A 159 -7.13 10.89 -9.52
N ASP A 160 -6.94 10.37 -8.30
CA ASP A 160 -6.14 11.00 -7.24
C ASP A 160 -5.35 9.94 -6.46
N PRO A 161 -4.35 9.30 -7.10
CA PRO A 161 -3.58 8.21 -6.47
C PRO A 161 -2.77 8.70 -5.26
N GLY A 162 -2.53 10.01 -5.15
CA GLY A 162 -1.89 10.63 -3.99
C GLY A 162 -2.78 10.77 -2.76
N ARG A 163 -4.02 10.23 -2.80
CA ARG A 163 -4.99 10.31 -1.73
C ARG A 163 -5.55 8.93 -1.36
N LEU A 164 -5.48 8.61 -0.07
CA LEU A 164 -6.14 7.42 0.51
C LEU A 164 -7.32 7.84 1.37
N ILE A 165 -8.36 7.01 1.37
CA ILE A 165 -9.60 7.22 2.08
C ILE A 165 -9.84 6.01 2.96
N TYR A 166 -10.02 6.25 4.25
CA TYR A 166 -10.25 5.23 5.25
C TYR A 166 -11.69 5.30 5.70
N LEU A 167 -12.36 4.16 5.74
CA LEU A 167 -13.74 4.02 6.18
C LEU A 167 -13.82 3.00 7.32
N ILE A 168 -14.39 3.40 8.44
CA ILE A 168 -14.61 2.52 9.59
C ILE A 168 -16.05 2.58 10.04
N ILE A 169 -16.61 1.42 10.32
CA ILE A 169 -17.99 1.24 10.76
C ILE A 169 -17.96 0.69 12.20
N GLU A 170 -17.97 1.59 13.19
CA GLU A 170 -18.03 1.23 14.61
C GLU A 170 -19.17 1.97 15.32
N GLY A 171 -20.41 1.59 15.03
CA GLY A 171 -21.62 2.27 15.54
C GLY A 171 -21.84 3.69 14.99
N VAL A 172 -20.78 4.33 14.49
CA VAL A 172 -20.73 5.58 13.73
C VAL A 172 -19.73 5.38 12.59
N THR A 173 -20.10 5.74 11.36
CA THR A 173 -19.18 5.63 10.23
C THR A 173 -18.17 6.77 10.26
N TYR A 174 -16.88 6.48 10.35
CA TYR A 174 -15.82 7.47 10.24
C TYR A 174 -15.20 7.44 8.86
N ARG A 175 -14.99 8.62 8.28
CA ARG A 175 -14.24 8.77 7.03
C ARG A 175 -13.04 9.66 7.25
N ALA A 176 -11.85 9.11 7.03
CA ALA A 176 -10.60 9.87 7.05
C ALA A 176 -9.99 9.94 5.66
N ALA A 177 -9.26 11.00 5.35
CA ALA A 177 -8.45 11.05 4.15
C ALA A 177 -7.03 11.52 4.43
N LEU A 178 -6.07 10.84 3.81
CA LEU A 178 -4.66 11.19 3.82
C LEU A 178 -4.24 11.64 2.43
N LYS A 179 -3.33 12.60 2.36
CA LYS A 179 -2.71 13.00 1.11
C LYS A 179 -1.21 13.17 1.28
N ARG A 180 -0.47 12.71 0.28
CA ARG A 180 0.96 12.95 0.16
C ARG A 180 1.22 14.26 -0.60
N THR A 181 2.33 14.94 -0.30
CA THR A 181 2.85 16.02 -1.14
C THR A 181 3.26 15.51 -2.51
N GLU A 182 3.34 16.39 -3.51
CA GLU A 182 3.77 16.03 -4.87
C GLU A 182 5.19 15.46 -4.89
N ASP A 183 6.08 16.00 -4.06
CA ASP A 183 7.46 15.55 -3.90
C ASP A 183 7.60 14.25 -3.08
N GLY A 184 6.50 13.72 -2.53
CA GLY A 184 6.47 12.47 -1.80
C GLY A 184 6.95 12.49 -0.36
N LYS A 185 7.50 13.62 0.11
CA LYS A 185 8.26 13.70 1.37
C LYS A 185 7.39 13.79 2.62
N LYS A 186 6.17 14.30 2.50
CA LYS A 186 5.26 14.49 3.63
C LYS A 186 3.89 13.91 3.33
N ASN A 187 3.24 13.41 4.38
CA ASN A 187 1.84 13.03 4.36
C ASN A 187 1.06 13.92 5.32
N TYR A 188 -0.11 14.36 4.88
CA TYR A 188 -1.00 15.21 5.64
C TYR A 188 -2.33 14.53 5.89
N PHE A 189 -2.81 14.71 7.11
CA PHE A 189 -4.19 14.45 7.47
C PHE A 189 -5.09 15.54 6.85
N LEU A 190 -6.02 15.15 5.98
CA LEU A 190 -6.88 16.11 5.28
C LEU A 190 -8.22 16.34 5.98
N THR A 191 -8.91 15.26 6.36
CA THR A 191 -10.26 15.37 6.94
C THR A 191 -10.60 14.12 7.73
N LEU A 192 -11.41 14.30 8.77
CA LEU A 192 -12.07 13.27 9.57
C LEU A 192 -13.53 13.66 9.73
N PHE A 193 -14.51 12.87 9.32
CA PHE A 193 -15.90 13.20 9.65
C PHE A 193 -16.75 11.96 9.88
N LYS A 194 -17.83 12.16 10.62
CA LYS A 194 -18.85 11.13 10.84
C LYS A 194 -19.73 11.09 9.60
N SER A 195 -19.56 10.06 8.78
CA SER A 195 -20.38 9.81 7.60
C SER A 195 -21.74 9.26 8.02
N ARG A 196 -22.78 9.69 7.31
CA ARG A 196 -24.14 9.11 7.43
C ARG A 196 -24.32 7.88 6.54
N THR A 197 -23.36 7.62 5.66
CA THR A 197 -23.33 6.47 4.76
C THR A 197 -22.10 5.63 5.06
N ASP A 198 -22.29 4.32 5.03
CA ASP A 198 -21.29 3.26 5.05
C ASP A 198 -20.71 2.97 3.66
N GLN A 199 -21.07 3.75 2.63
CA GLN A 199 -20.55 3.55 1.29
C GLN A 199 -19.28 4.37 1.05
N PRO A 200 -18.29 3.79 0.33
CA PRO A 200 -17.14 4.55 -0.13
C PRO A 200 -17.57 5.62 -1.14
N PRO A 201 -16.73 6.63 -1.39
CA PRO A 201 -16.95 7.58 -2.47
C PRO A 201 -17.19 6.88 -3.82
N PRO A 202 -18.10 7.40 -4.65
CA PRO A 202 -18.34 6.85 -5.98
C PRO A 202 -17.05 6.78 -6.80
N GLY A 203 -16.78 5.60 -7.38
CA GLY A 203 -15.61 5.36 -8.22
C GLY A 203 -14.31 5.10 -7.48
N ALA A 204 -14.33 4.96 -6.14
CA ALA A 204 -13.15 4.55 -5.40
C ALA A 204 -12.94 3.03 -5.45
N GLU A 205 -11.68 2.64 -5.60
CA GLU A 205 -11.24 1.25 -5.64
C GLU A 205 -10.78 0.81 -4.25
N ARG A 206 -11.27 -0.35 -3.80
CA ARG A 206 -10.91 -0.90 -2.49
C ARG A 206 -9.52 -1.54 -2.56
N LEU A 207 -8.63 -1.13 -1.66
CA LEU A 207 -7.32 -1.72 -1.46
C LEU A 207 -7.35 -2.85 -0.43
N ARG A 208 -8.13 -2.67 0.66
CA ARG A 208 -8.45 -3.70 1.65
C ARG A 208 -9.70 -3.33 2.45
#